data_AF-A0A1S8C4N7-F1
#
_entry.id   AF-A0A1S8C4N7-F1
#
_cell.length_a   1.000
_cell.length_b   1.000
_cell.length_c   1.000
_cell.angle_alpha   90.00
_cell.angle_beta   90.00
_cell.angle_gamma   90.00
#
_symmetry.space_group_name_H-M   'P 1'
#
loop_
_entity.id
_entity.type
_entity.pdbx_description
1 polymer ?
#
loop_
_entity_poly.entity_id
_entity_poly.type
_entity_poly.pdbx_seq_one_letter_code
_entity_poly.pdbx_strand_id
1 'polypeptide(L)'
;MSADTTDDLPVVVIGAGPVGLAAAAHLLEQGLQPLVLEAGAQVGAAVRAWGHVRLFSPWEYDVDEAAVRLLEATGWESPRMGGSAAHR
;
A
#
# COMPACT_ATOMS: atom_id res chain seq x y z
N MET A 1 22.15 9.10 -26.75
CA MET A 1 21.33 8.24 -25.87
C MET A 1 19.92 8.78 -25.97
N SER A 2 19.06 8.10 -26.73
CA SER A 2 17.64 8.44 -26.76
C SER A 2 17.07 8.03 -25.41
N ALA A 3 16.48 8.97 -24.67
CA ALA A 3 15.68 8.63 -23.50
C ALA A 3 14.60 7.64 -23.94
N ASP A 4 14.47 6.55 -23.21
CA ASP A 4 13.58 5.46 -23.58
C ASP A 4 12.13 5.95 -23.46
N THR A 5 11.30 5.68 -24.47
CA THR A 5 9.89 6.17 -24.53
C THR A 5 9.06 5.66 -23.35
N THR A 6 9.56 4.68 -22.61
CA THR A 6 8.98 4.09 -21.41
C THR A 6 8.96 5.04 -20.21
N ASP A 7 9.92 5.98 -20.08
CA ASP A 7 10.02 6.88 -18.91
C ASP A 7 8.83 7.85 -18.79
N ASP A 8 8.12 8.12 -19.90
CA ASP A 8 6.96 9.02 -19.93
C ASP A 8 5.60 8.27 -19.96
N LEU A 9 5.59 6.93 -19.88
CA LEU A 9 4.34 6.18 -19.91
C LEU A 9 3.60 6.25 -18.56
N PRO A 10 2.27 6.36 -18.56
CA PRO A 10 1.49 6.31 -17.34
C PRO A 10 1.61 4.94 -16.67
N VAL A 11 1.73 4.92 -15.35
CA VAL A 11 1.79 3.69 -14.56
C VAL A 11 0.40 3.35 -14.02
N VAL A 12 -0.03 2.10 -14.21
CA VAL A 12 -1.27 1.58 -13.64
C VAL A 12 -0.94 0.41 -12.70
N VAL A 13 -1.42 0.48 -11.46
CA VAL A 13 -1.34 -0.61 -10.49
C VAL A 13 -2.68 -1.32 -10.44
N ILE A 14 -2.69 -2.61 -10.81
CA ILE A 14 -3.91 -3.42 -10.81
C ILE A 14 -3.99 -4.19 -9.48
N GLY A 15 -4.97 -3.82 -8.66
CA GLY A 15 -5.23 -4.31 -7.31
C GLY A 15 -4.89 -3.26 -6.25
N ALA A 16 -5.86 -2.89 -5.42
CA ALA A 16 -5.68 -2.03 -4.24
C ALA A 16 -5.68 -2.84 -2.94
N GLY A 17 -5.06 -4.02 -2.97
CA GLY A 17 -4.66 -4.77 -1.78
C GLY A 17 -3.35 -4.23 -1.17
N PRO A 18 -2.85 -4.84 -0.09
CA PRO A 18 -1.65 -4.37 0.61
C PRO A 18 -0.43 -4.19 -0.31
N VAL A 19 -0.14 -5.18 -1.15
CA VAL A 19 0.99 -5.14 -2.08
C VAL A 19 0.83 -4.06 -3.16
N GLY A 20 -0.38 -3.89 -3.70
CA GLY A 20 -0.64 -2.87 -4.71
C GLY A 20 -0.55 -1.45 -4.14
N LEU A 21 -1.03 -1.24 -2.91
CA LEU A 21 -0.88 0.04 -2.23
C LEU A 21 0.57 0.33 -1.85
N ALA A 22 1.35 -0.68 -1.42
CA ALA A 22 2.78 -0.53 -1.22
C ALA A 22 3.48 -0.13 -2.54
N ALA A 23 3.20 -0.84 -3.64
CA ALA A 23 3.74 -0.47 -4.95
C ALA A 23 3.39 0.98 -5.34
N ALA A 24 2.15 1.41 -5.12
CA ALA A 24 1.74 2.79 -5.39
C ALA A 24 2.51 3.81 -4.52
N ALA A 25 2.76 3.51 -3.23
CA ALA A 25 3.54 4.37 -2.36
C ALA A 25 5.00 4.51 -2.86
N HIS A 26 5.65 3.40 -3.22
CA HIS A 26 7.01 3.43 -3.79
C HIS A 26 7.08 4.20 -5.12
N LEU A 27 6.05 4.06 -5.98
CA LEU A 27 5.97 4.82 -7.24
C LEU A 27 5.83 6.33 -6.98
N LEU A 28 5.02 6.72 -5.99
CA LEU A 28 4.88 8.12 -5.58
C LEU A 28 6.21 8.69 -5.05
N GLU A 29 6.99 7.92 -4.30
CA GLU A 29 8.33 8.34 -3.82
C GLU A 29 9.32 8.54 -4.96
N GLN A 30 9.16 7.81 -6.06
CA GLN A 30 9.97 7.99 -7.29
C GLN A 30 9.48 9.14 -8.16
N GLY A 31 8.48 9.91 -7.72
CA GLY A 31 7.92 11.05 -8.46
C GLY A 31 6.92 10.66 -9.55
N LEU A 32 6.52 9.39 -9.62
CA LEU A 32 5.51 8.91 -10.57
C LEU A 32 4.09 9.12 -10.00
N GLN A 33 3.10 9.19 -10.88
CA GLN A 33 1.68 9.37 -10.50
C GLN A 33 0.87 8.15 -10.97
N PRO A 34 0.82 7.07 -10.18
CA PRO A 34 0.13 5.85 -10.58
C PRO A 34 -1.39 5.96 -10.46
N LEU A 35 -2.10 5.34 -11.41
CA LEU A 35 -3.53 5.02 -11.26
C LEU A 35 -3.68 3.64 -10.62
N VAL A 36 -4.33 3.56 -9.47
CA VAL A 36 -4.62 2.28 -8.80
C VAL A 36 -6.06 1.85 -9.12
N LEU A 37 -6.22 0.61 -9.59
CA LEU A 37 -7.53 0.03 -9.92
C LEU A 37 -7.84 -1.15 -8.99
N GLU A 38 -9.02 -1.18 -8.39
CA GLU A 38 -9.48 -2.29 -7.55
C GLU A 38 -10.73 -2.92 -8.16
N ALA A 39 -10.79 -4.26 -8.14
CA ALA A 39 -11.95 -4.98 -8.65
C ALA A 39 -13.16 -4.86 -7.72
N GLY A 40 -12.93 -4.78 -6.42
CA GLY A 40 -13.98 -4.57 -5.43
C GLY A 40 -14.46 -3.12 -5.32
N ALA A 41 -15.59 -2.94 -4.62
CA ALA A 41 -16.21 -1.63 -4.43
C ALA A 41 -15.40 -0.64 -3.58
N GLN A 42 -14.37 -1.11 -2.86
CA GLN A 42 -13.56 -0.32 -1.94
C GLN A 42 -12.12 -0.83 -1.92
N VAL A 43 -11.18 0.06 -1.60
CA VAL A 43 -9.77 -0.28 -1.34
C VAL A 43 -9.67 -1.41 -0.30
N GLY A 44 -8.80 -2.39 -0.58
CA GLY A 44 -8.59 -3.55 0.27
C GLY A 44 -9.75 -4.54 0.28
N ALA A 45 -10.59 -4.58 -0.77
CA ALA A 45 -11.77 -5.45 -0.83
C ALA A 45 -11.48 -6.91 -0.46
N ALA A 46 -10.38 -7.47 -1.00
CA ALA A 46 -9.93 -8.81 -0.63
C ALA A 46 -9.66 -8.91 0.88
N VAL A 47 -8.78 -8.07 1.44
CA VAL A 47 -8.46 -8.06 2.89
C VAL A 47 -9.70 -7.91 3.76
N ARG A 48 -10.65 -7.06 3.37
CA ARG A 48 -11.91 -6.87 4.09
C ARG A 48 -12.76 -8.14 4.12
N ALA A 49 -12.77 -8.93 3.04
CA ALA A 49 -13.55 -10.17 2.97
C ALA A 49 -13.09 -11.22 4.00
N TRP A 50 -11.80 -11.27 4.31
CA TRP A 50 -11.23 -12.12 5.37
C TRP A 50 -10.82 -11.35 6.62
N GLY A 51 -11.39 -10.16 6.86
CA GLY A 51 -11.07 -9.33 8.03
C GLY A 51 -11.42 -9.98 9.39
N HIS A 52 -12.13 -11.11 9.38
CA HIS A 52 -12.35 -11.95 10.56
C HIS A 52 -11.12 -12.79 10.94
N VAL A 53 -10.16 -12.96 10.03
CA VAL A 53 -8.91 -13.67 10.26
C VAL A 53 -7.94 -12.73 10.95
N ARG A 54 -7.28 -13.25 11.99
CA ARG A 54 -6.24 -12.53 12.73
C ARG A 54 -4.87 -12.80 12.10
N LEU A 55 -4.10 -11.73 11.92
CA LEU A 55 -2.69 -11.82 11.54
C LEU A 55 -1.88 -12.43 12.69
N PHE A 56 -0.89 -13.26 12.34
CA PHE A 56 -0.04 -13.97 13.29
C PHE A 56 1.30 -13.26 13.53
N SER A 57 1.59 -12.21 12.77
CA SER A 57 2.75 -11.33 12.86
C SER A 57 2.47 -10.10 13.72
N PRO A 58 3.50 -9.56 14.39
CA PRO A 58 3.52 -8.17 14.83
C PRO A 58 3.40 -7.19 13.66
N TRP A 59 2.79 -6.03 13.90
CA TRP A 59 2.59 -4.99 12.88
C TRP A 59 3.88 -4.51 12.22
N GLU A 60 5.03 -4.57 12.91
CA GLU A 60 6.32 -4.19 12.36
C GLU A 60 6.73 -4.96 11.09
N TYR A 61 6.15 -6.14 10.85
CA TYR A 61 6.42 -6.94 9.64
C TYR A 61 5.36 -6.76 8.55
N ASP A 62 4.22 -6.16 8.87
CA ASP A 62 3.06 -6.05 7.98
C ASP A 62 2.86 -4.62 7.41
N VAL A 63 3.73 -3.68 7.80
CA VAL A 63 3.65 -2.28 7.42
C VAL A 63 4.82 -1.93 6.49
N ASP A 64 4.51 -1.39 5.31
CA ASP A 64 5.51 -0.94 4.33
C ASP A 64 6.04 0.46 4.67
N GLU A 65 7.36 0.64 4.57
CA GLU A 65 8.02 1.89 4.98
C GLU A 65 7.69 3.10 4.09
N ALA A 66 7.51 2.89 2.77
CA ALA A 66 7.12 3.98 1.87
C ALA A 66 5.68 4.43 2.14
N ALA A 67 4.80 3.46 2.41
CA ALA A 67 3.44 3.75 2.83
C ALA A 67 3.40 4.53 4.15
N VAL A 68 4.25 4.19 5.15
CA VAL A 68 4.35 4.94 6.42
C VAL A 68 4.72 6.39 6.17
N ARG A 69 5.82 6.65 5.43
CA ARG A 69 6.27 8.02 5.16
C ARG A 69 5.21 8.86 4.46
N LEU A 70 4.47 8.26 3.53
CA LEU A 70 3.37 8.92 2.84
C LEU A 70 2.18 9.20 3.77
N LEU A 71 1.80 8.23 4.61
CA LEU A 71 0.63 8.32 5.48
C LEU A 71 0.86 9.23 6.70
N GLU A 72 2.05 9.26 7.26
CA GLU A 72 2.40 10.16 8.39
C GLU A 72 2.12 11.63 8.05
N ALA A 73 2.39 12.05 6.81
CA ALA A 73 2.09 13.40 6.33
C ALA A 73 0.58 13.74 6.33
N THR A 74 -0.28 12.72 6.42
CA THR A 74 -1.75 12.87 6.44
C THR A 74 -2.33 12.88 7.86
N GLY A 75 -1.49 12.76 8.89
CA GLY A 75 -1.93 12.60 10.28
C GLY A 75 -2.39 11.18 10.61
N TRP A 76 -1.97 10.18 9.81
CA TRP A 76 -2.26 8.78 10.08
C TRP A 76 -1.62 8.32 11.40
N GLU A 77 -2.40 7.61 12.22
CA GLU A 77 -1.90 6.98 13.45
C GLU A 77 -1.49 5.53 13.18
N SER A 78 -0.19 5.27 13.33
CA SER A 78 0.37 3.92 13.13
C SER A 78 -0.12 2.93 14.19
N PRO A 79 -0.38 1.66 13.84
CA PRO A 79 -0.63 0.63 14.82
C PRO A 79 0.59 0.40 15.74
N ARG A 80 0.36 -0.20 16.91
CA ARG A 80 1.46 -0.53 17.84
C ARG A 80 2.37 -1.59 17.19
N MET A 81 3.57 -1.18 16.77
CA MET A 81 4.51 -1.99 15.98
C MET A 81 4.86 -3.36 16.61
N GLY A 82 5.08 -3.41 17.93
CA GLY A 82 5.32 -4.66 18.67
C GLY A 82 4.06 -5.40 19.16
N GLY A 83 2.86 -4.92 18.82
CA GLY A 83 1.60 -5.60 19.09
C GLY A 83 1.26 -6.59 17.98
N SER A 84 0.67 -7.72 18.33
CA SER A 84 0.07 -8.58 17.31
C SER A 84 -1.04 -7.80 16.61
N ALA A 85 -1.10 -7.91 15.28
CA ALA A 85 -2.23 -7.42 14.51
C ALA A 85 -3.58 -8.11 14.87
N ALA A 86 -3.53 -9.11 15.77
CA ALA A 86 -4.69 -9.74 16.40
C ALA A 86 -5.26 -9.03 17.64
N HIS A 87 -4.60 -8.03 18.24
CA HIS A 87 -5.10 -7.39 19.47
C HIS A 87 -5.52 -5.93 19.24
N ARG A 88 -6.82 -5.74 19.03
CA ARG A 88 -7.60 -4.57 19.45
C ARG A 88 -8.71 -5.06 20.37
#